data_AF-A0A497RHW4-F1
#
_entry.id   AF-A0A497RHW4-F1
#
_cell.length_a   1.000
_cell.length_b   1.000
_cell.length_c   1.000
_cell.angle_alpha   90.00
_cell.angle_beta   90.00
_cell.angle_gamma   90.00
#
_symmetry.space_group_name_H-M   'P 1'
#
loop_
_entity.id
_entity.type
_entity.pdbx_description
1 polymer ?
#
loop_
_entity_poly.entity_id
_entity_poly.type
_entity_poly.pdbx_seq_one_letter_code
_entity_poly.pdbx_strand_id
1 'polypeptide(L)' 'MSIVVGLDGSDQSYRALRFALEEGKLRRRKIYAIHSLFGGEETDMGDIERGEEILERAREIA' A
#
# COMPACT_ATOMS: atom_id res chain seq x y z
N MET A 1 -16.68 8.34 3.06
CA MET A 1 -16.18 7.29 2.16
C MET A 1 -14.70 7.49 1.94
N SER A 2 -13.93 6.41 1.92
CA SER A 2 -12.48 6.39 1.68
C SER A 2 -12.14 5.39 0.59
N ILE A 3 -10.95 5.51 0.01
CA ILE A 3 -10.40 4.52 -0.93
C ILE A 3 -9.31 3.76 -0.17
N VAL A 4 -9.35 2.43 -0.25
CA VAL A 4 -8.33 1.54 0.32
C VAL A 4 -7.56 0.93 -0.84
N VAL A 5 -6.22 0.93 -0.75
CA VAL A 5 -5.33 0.38 -1.76
C VAL A 5 -4.46 -0.68 -1.13
N GLY A 6 -4.56 -1.92 -1.62
CA GLY A 6 -3.66 -2.99 -1.27
C GLY A 6 -2.33 -2.85 -2.01
N LEU A 7 -1.24 -3.01 -1.28
CA LEU A 7 0.12 -3.05 -1.80
C LEU A 7 0.68 -4.45 -1.59
N ASP A 8 1.31 -5.01 -2.62
CA ASP A 8 1.97 -6.31 -2.58
C ASP A 8 3.48 -6.20 -2.94
N GLY A 9 3.98 -4.98 -3.09
CA GLY A 9 5.35 -4.68 -3.48
C GLY A 9 5.61 -4.69 -4.99
N SER A 10 4.63 -5.09 -5.81
CA SER A 10 4.75 -5.02 -7.27
C SER A 10 4.63 -3.58 -7.78
N ASP A 11 5.26 -3.29 -8.92
CA ASP A 11 5.11 -1.99 -9.59
C ASP A 11 3.66 -1.70 -9.99
N GLN A 12 2.86 -2.75 -10.25
CA GLN A 12 1.44 -2.66 -10.52
C GLN A 12 0.67 -2.13 -9.30
N SER A 13 0.98 -2.59 -8.09
CA SER A 13 0.32 -2.09 -6.88
C SER A 13 0.65 -0.63 -6.61
N TYR A 14 1.89 -0.19 -6.87
CA TYR A 14 2.28 1.21 -6.77
C TYR A 14 1.62 2.09 -7.85
N ARG A 15 1.37 1.55 -9.04
CA ARG A 15 0.54 2.25 -10.04
C ARG A 15 -0.91 2.40 -9.59
N ALA A 16 -1.47 1.39 -8.91
CA ALA A 16 -2.80 1.48 -8.34
C ALA A 16 -2.87 2.56 -7.25
N LEU A 17 -1.82 2.70 -6.42
CA LEU A 17 -1.70 3.80 -5.46
C LEU A 17 -1.71 5.17 -6.16
N ARG A 18 -0.90 5.36 -7.21
CA ARG A 18 -0.88 6.62 -7.98
C ARG A 18 -2.26 6.96 -8.54
N PHE A 19 -2.96 5.99 -9.10
CA PHE A 19 -4.33 6.18 -9.58
C PHE A 19 -5.28 6.58 -8.45
N ALA A 20 -5.21 5.89 -7.30
CA ALA A 20 -6.06 6.18 -6.15
C ALA A 20 -5.81 7.58 -5.56
N LEU A 21 -4.56 8.06 -5.56
CA LEU A 21 -4.22 9.42 -5.15
C LEU A 21 -4.91 10.46 -6.03
N GLU A 22 -4.88 10.27 -7.36
CA GLU A 22 -5.57 11.17 -8.30
C GLU A 22 -7.10 11.13 -8.12
N GLU A 23 -7.69 9.93 -7.98
CA GLU A 23 -9.12 9.79 -7.66
C GLU A 23 -9.48 10.43 -6.31
N GLY A 24 -8.60 10.29 -5.31
CA GLY A 24 -8.73 10.90 -3.98
C GLY A 24 -8.77 12.41 -4.04
N LYS A 25 -7.88 13.03 -4.82
CA LYS A 25 -7.85 14.47 -5.08
C LYS A 25 -9.14 14.93 -5.76
N LEU A 26 -9.55 14.27 -6.84
CA LEU A 26 -10.75 14.62 -7.60
C LEU A 26 -12.03 14.55 -6.76
N ARG A 27 -12.13 13.54 -5.89
CA ARG A 27 -13.35 13.25 -5.10
C ARG A 27 -13.29 13.75 -3.66
N ARG A 28 -12.18 14.39 -3.26
CA ARG A 28 -11.88 14.82 -1.88
C ARG A 28 -12.03 13.68 -0.87
N ARG A 29 -11.46 12.52 -1.17
CA ARG A 29 -11.52 11.32 -0.32
C ARG A 29 -10.15 10.98 0.25
N LYS A 30 -10.16 10.48 1.49
CA LYS A 30 -8.96 9.94 2.14
C LYS A 30 -8.55 8.62 1.48
N ILE A 31 -7.24 8.43 1.34
CA ILE A 31 -6.62 7.21 0.82
C ILE A 31 -5.96 6.47 1.98
N TYR A 32 -6.19 5.16 2.06
CA TYR A 32 -5.51 4.26 2.98
C TYR A 32 -4.72 3.24 2.17
N ALA A 33 -3.38 3.35 2.20
CA ALA A 33 -2.50 2.32 1.66
C ALA A 33 -2.28 1.25 2.73
N ILE A 34 -2.50 -0.02 2.38
CA ILE A 34 -2.37 -1.15 3.29
C ILE A 34 -1.53 -2.24 2.64
N HIS A 35 -0.74 -2.94 3.45
CA HIS A 35 -0.06 -4.16 3.06
C HIS A 35 -0.49 -5.28 4.02
N SER A 36 -0.75 -6.46 3.48
CA SER A 36 -0.98 -7.66 4.27
C SER A 36 0.31 -8.47 4.25
N LEU A 37 0.80 -8.85 5.43
CA LEU A 37 1.97 -9.71 5.55
C LEU A 37 1.70 -11.03 4.82
N PHE A 38 2.76 -11.60 4.23
CA PHE A 38 2.68 -12.69 3.27
C PHE A 38 2.07 -13.98 3.84
N GLY A 39 2.12 -14.16 5.17
CA GLY A 39 1.36 -15.17 5.90
C GLY A 39 1.75 -16.61 5.53
N GLY A 40 2.42 -17.30 6.46
CA GLY A 40 2.63 -18.75 6.44
C GLY A 40 1.94 -19.41 7.64
N GLU A 41 2.58 -20.41 8.25
CA GLU A 41 2.15 -20.93 9.55
C GLU A 41 2.32 -19.87 10.65
N GLU A 42 3.38 -19.05 10.55
CA GLU A 42 3.68 -17.93 11.46
C GLU A 42 4.25 -16.74 10.66
N THR A 43 4.20 -15.54 11.24
CA THR A 43 4.85 -14.33 10.71
C THR A 43 6.25 -14.22 11.27
N ASP A 44 7.24 -14.03 10.41
CA ASP A 44 8.63 -13.80 10.83
C ASP A 44 9.04 -12.31 10.74
N MET A 45 10.24 -11.99 11.25
CA MET A 45 10.76 -10.62 11.19
C MET A 45 11.01 -10.16 9.74
N GLY A 46 11.35 -11.06 8.83
CA GLY A 46 11.56 -10.74 7.43
C GLY A 46 10.26 -10.37 6.72
N ASP A 47 9.13 -10.97 7.09
CA ASP A 47 7.80 -10.57 6.62
C ASP A 47 7.49 -9.13 7.04
N ILE A 48 7.77 -8.78 8.30
CA ILE A 48 7.54 -7.45 8.85
C ILE A 48 8.42 -6.43 8.13
N GLU A 49 9.73 -6.69 8.02
CA GLU A 49 10.68 -5.80 7.34
C GLU A 49 10.27 -5.54 5.89
N ARG A 50 9.92 -6.59 5.13
CA ARG A 50 9.38 -6.44 3.76
C ARG A 50 8.13 -5.58 3.72
N GLY A 51 7.22 -5.77 4.68
CA GLY A 51 6.00 -4.99 4.77
C GLY A 51 6.27 -3.50 5.05
N GLU A 52 7.22 -3.21 5.93
CA GLU A 52 7.66 -1.84 6.23
C GLU A 52 8.31 -1.17 5.00
N GLU A 53 9.19 -1.89 4.28
CA GLU A 53 9.78 -1.40 3.03
C GLU A 53 8.72 -1.06 1.98
N ILE A 54 7.69 -1.91 1.84
CA ILE A 54 6.58 -1.68 0.92
C ILE A 54 5.82 -0.39 1.28
N LEU A 55 5.55 -0.18 2.56
CA LEU A 55 4.83 0.99 3.06
C LEU A 55 5.68 2.27 3.02
N GLU A 56 6.98 2.18 3.22
CA GLU A 56 7.88 3.33 3.11
C GLU A 56 7.99 3.79 1.64
N ARG A 57 8.13 2.85 0.70
CA ARG A 57 8.06 3.17 -0.74
C ARG A 57 6.71 3.78 -1.13
N ALA A 58 5.62 3.37 -0.49
CA ALA A 58 4.31 3.98 -0.71
C ALA A 58 4.23 5.42 -0.21
N ARG A 59 4.93 5.76 0.88
CA ARG A 59 5.02 7.13 1.41
C ARG A 59 5.78 8.05 0.47
N GLU A 60 6.82 7.56 -0.20
CA GLU A 60 7.57 8.36 -1.18
C GLU A 60 6.73 8.73 -2.42
N ILE A 61 5.67 7.97 -2.71
CA ILE A 61 4.78 8.20 -3.86
C ILE A 61 3.67 9.22 -3.54
N ALA A 62 3.28 9.34 -2.27
CA ALA A 62 2.11 10.12 -1.81
C ALA A 62 2.47 11.56 -1.44
#